data_AF-A0A1X7SG96-F1
#
_entry.id   AF-A0A1X7SG96-F1
#
_cell.length_a   1.000
_cell.length_b   1.000
_cell.length_c   1.000
_cell.angle_alpha   90.00
_cell.angle_beta   90.00
_cell.angle_gamma   90.00
#
_symmetry.space_group_name_H-M   'P 1'
#
loop_
_entity.id
_entity.type
_entity.pdbx_description
1 polymer ?
#
loop_
_entity_poly.entity_id
_entity_poly.type
_entity_poly.pdbx_seq_one_letter_code
_entity_poly.pdbx_strand_id
1 'polypeptide(L)'
;MVYFDVRVFCPLSATNMTKSLTKCYRDNESLKKRKYEQRLREIEHLCFSPLIFSMSGGCGPVATSFIKRLSLLLSEKHERPYNTTVNFVRCQFSFSILRSAICCLRGSRSKARFVNSIDFQGPLLMPTLTFNLLLLL
;
A
#
# COMPACT_ATOMS: atom_id res chain seq x y z
N MET A 1 4.77 -5.82 -15.97
CA MET A 1 3.84 -5.01 -15.15
C MET A 1 4.05 -5.36 -13.68
N VAL A 2 3.76 -4.44 -12.75
CA VAL A 2 4.01 -4.63 -11.30
C VAL A 2 2.70 -4.52 -10.53
N TYR A 3 2.45 -5.46 -9.61
CA TYR A 3 1.33 -5.46 -8.69
C TYR A 3 1.78 -4.99 -7.31
N PHE A 4 1.11 -3.95 -6.79
CA PHE A 4 1.38 -3.38 -5.48
C PHE A 4 0.25 -3.73 -4.51
N ASP A 5 0.61 -4.19 -3.31
CA ASP A 5 -0.36 -4.56 -2.29
C ASP A 5 -0.02 -3.94 -0.95
N VAL A 6 -0.94 -3.12 -0.43
CA VAL A 6 -0.74 -2.31 0.79
C VAL A 6 -1.15 -3.09 2.04
N ARG A 7 -0.31 -3.09 3.08
CA ARG A 7 -0.66 -3.65 4.39
C ARG A 7 -0.23 -2.73 5.51
N VAL A 8 -1.11 -2.58 6.49
CA VAL A 8 -0.84 -1.84 7.72
C VAL A 8 -0.74 -2.82 8.88
N PHE A 9 0.25 -2.66 9.75
CA PHE A 9 0.35 -3.42 11.00
C PHE A 9 0.50 -2.49 12.22
N CYS A 10 0.12 -3.01 13.39
CA CYS A 10 0.34 -2.32 14.65
C CYS A 10 1.70 -2.75 15.25
N PRO A 11 2.68 -1.85 15.42
CA PRO A 11 3.93 -2.20 16.08
C PRO A 11 3.72 -2.48 17.58
N LEU A 12 2.67 -1.91 18.19
CA LEU A 12 2.34 -2.06 19.60
C LEU A 12 1.44 -3.28 19.89
N SER A 13 1.16 -4.13 18.91
CA SER A 13 0.39 -5.36 19.15
C SER A 13 1.19 -6.35 19.99
N ALA A 14 0.53 -7.10 20.88
CA ALA A 14 1.17 -8.13 21.73
C ALA A 14 2.10 -9.09 20.95
N THR A 15 1.71 -9.49 19.73
CA THR A 15 2.48 -10.39 18.85
C THR A 15 3.80 -9.78 18.34
N ASN A 16 3.92 -8.45 18.34
CA ASN A 16 5.08 -7.72 17.83
C ASN A 16 5.94 -7.12 18.95
N MET A 17 5.49 -7.16 20.21
CA MET A 17 6.20 -6.56 21.35
C MET A 17 7.63 -7.10 21.55
N THR A 18 7.85 -8.37 21.25
CA THR A 18 9.16 -9.04 21.40
C THR A 18 10.09 -8.84 20.21
N LYS A 19 9.61 -8.22 19.12
CA LYS A 19 10.34 -8.08 17.86
C LYS A 19 10.78 -6.64 17.65
N SER A 20 11.96 -6.45 17.07
CA SER A 20 12.37 -5.13 16.60
C SER A 20 11.49 -4.66 15.45
N LEU A 21 11.28 -3.34 15.33
CA LEU A 21 10.45 -2.76 14.27
C LEU A 21 10.91 -3.17 12.87
N THR A 22 12.23 -3.22 12.63
CA THR A 22 12.82 -3.67 11.37
C THR A 22 12.47 -5.13 11.07
N LYS A 23 12.48 -6.00 12.09
CA LYS A 23 12.07 -7.40 11.96
C LYS A 23 10.57 -7.49 11.65
N CYS A 24 9.73 -6.69 12.31
CA CYS A 24 8.30 -6.62 12.00
C CYS A 24 8.03 -6.26 10.53
N TYR A 25 8.74 -5.27 9.97
CA TYR A 25 8.60 -4.94 8.55
C TYR A 25 8.98 -6.12 7.64
N ARG A 26 10.16 -6.72 7.87
CA ARG A 26 10.65 -7.85 7.07
C ARG A 26 9.72 -9.07 7.14
N ASP A 27 9.23 -9.39 8.34
CA ASP A 27 8.27 -10.47 8.56
C ASP A 27 6.96 -10.21 7.78
N ASN A 28 6.44 -8.98 7.81
CA ASN A 28 5.21 -8.64 7.10
C ASN A 28 5.39 -8.65 5.57
N GLU A 29 6.54 -8.20 5.06
CA GLU A 29 6.89 -8.27 3.65
C GLU A 29 7.01 -9.72 3.18
N SER A 30 7.74 -10.57 3.92
CA SER A 30 7.94 -11.98 3.57
C SER A 30 6.62 -12.77 3.63
N LEU A 31 5.76 -12.50 4.62
CA LEU A 31 4.43 -13.11 4.71
C LEU A 31 3.56 -12.81 3.49
N LYS A 32 3.58 -11.56 3.00
CA LYS A 32 2.82 -11.19 1.80
C LYS A 32 3.43 -11.81 0.54
N LYS A 33 4.76 -11.77 0.39
CA LYS A 33 5.46 -12.41 -0.74
C LYS A 33 5.13 -13.90 -0.81
N ARG A 34 5.28 -14.63 0.29
CA ARG A 34 4.94 -16.05 0.37
C ARG A 34 3.49 -16.35 0.00
N LYS A 35 2.56 -15.44 0.30
CA LYS A 35 1.13 -15.64 0.04
C LYS A 35 0.74 -15.41 -1.42
N TYR A 36 1.33 -14.40 -2.09
CA TYR A 36 0.83 -13.92 -3.38
C TYR A 36 1.83 -14.01 -4.53
N GLU A 37 3.13 -13.99 -4.24
CA GLU A 37 4.16 -13.87 -5.28
C GLU A 37 4.15 -15.04 -6.26
N GLN A 38 3.96 -16.27 -5.78
CA GLN A 38 3.92 -17.45 -6.63
C GLN A 38 2.77 -17.36 -7.64
N ARG A 39 1.54 -17.13 -7.15
CA ARG A 39 0.35 -16.99 -8.00
C ARG A 39 0.50 -15.87 -9.04
N LEU A 40 0.94 -14.70 -8.60
CA LEU A 40 1.10 -13.53 -9.47
C LEU A 40 2.14 -13.78 -10.56
N ARG A 41 3.22 -14.50 -10.24
CA ARG A 41 4.29 -14.85 -11.17
C ARG A 41 3.85 -15.92 -12.17
N GLU A 42 3.19 -16.98 -11.70
CA GLU A 42 2.87 -18.16 -12.51
C GLU A 42 1.63 -17.97 -13.38
N ILE A 43 0.60 -17.28 -12.87
CA ILE A 43 -0.69 -17.12 -13.56
C ILE A 43 -0.75 -15.79 -14.32
N GLU A 44 -0.42 -14.70 -13.64
CA GLU A 44 -0.62 -13.35 -14.16
C GLU A 44 0.65 -12.79 -14.82
N HIS A 45 1.78 -13.49 -14.65
CA HIS A 45 3.11 -13.07 -15.11
C HIS A 45 3.48 -11.63 -14.63
N LEU A 46 3.05 -11.29 -13.42
CA LEU A 46 3.29 -10.00 -12.77
C LEU A 46 4.39 -10.08 -11.73
N CYS A 47 5.11 -8.97 -11.54
CA CYS A 47 6.03 -8.80 -10.43
C CYS A 47 5.28 -8.27 -9.20
N PHE A 48 5.53 -8.85 -8.02
CA PHE A 48 4.85 -8.48 -6.78
C PHE A 48 5.71 -7.59 -5.88
N SER A 49 5.14 -6.49 -5.40
CA SER A 49 5.81 -5.57 -4.47
C SER A 49 4.91 -5.22 -3.28
N PRO A 50 5.18 -5.78 -2.08
CA PRO A 50 4.38 -5.49 -0.89
C PRO A 50 4.74 -4.12 -0.30
N LEU A 51 3.75 -3.24 -0.16
CA LEU A 51 3.92 -1.95 0.49
C LEU A 51 3.44 -2.04 1.94
N ILE A 52 4.38 -2.17 2.88
CA ILE A 52 4.08 -2.33 4.31
C ILE A 52 4.20 -0.99 5.04
N PHE A 53 3.18 -0.65 5.82
CA PHE A 53 3.11 0.54 6.67
C PHE A 53 2.83 0.15 8.12
N SER A 54 3.28 0.97 9.07
CA SER A 54 2.88 0.86 10.47
C SER A 54 1.73 1.82 10.78
N MET A 55 0.90 1.48 11.78
CA MET A 55 -0.13 2.41 12.30
C MET A 55 0.47 3.72 12.83
N SER A 56 1.74 3.71 13.26
CA SER A 56 2.46 4.90 13.69
C SER A 56 2.96 5.79 12.54
N GLY A 57 2.65 5.46 11.27
CA GLY A 57 3.05 6.25 10.09
C GLY A 57 4.42 5.89 9.51
N GLY A 58 5.04 4.82 10.00
CA GLY A 58 6.29 4.28 9.46
C GLY A 58 6.07 3.47 8.18
N CYS A 59 7.13 3.33 7.38
CA CYS A 59 7.13 2.59 6.13
C CYS A 59 8.20 1.50 6.14
N GLY A 60 7.90 0.35 5.55
CA GLY A 60 8.87 -0.71 5.30
C GLY A 60 9.91 -0.32 4.24
N PRO A 61 10.98 -1.10 4.07
CA PRO A 61 12.04 -0.80 3.11
C PRO A 61 11.52 -0.74 1.66
N VAL A 62 10.65 -1.68 1.25
CA VAL A 62 10.09 -1.68 -0.11
C VAL A 62 9.19 -0.45 -0.32
N ALA A 63 8.32 -0.15 0.65
CA ALA A 63 7.45 1.02 0.61
C ALA A 63 8.23 2.34 0.58
N THR A 64 9.32 2.42 1.33
CA THR A 64 10.19 3.61 1.36
C THR A 64 10.85 3.85 0.01
N SER A 65 11.41 2.82 -0.62
CA SER A 65 12.01 2.92 -1.94
C SER A 65 10.97 3.30 -3.01
N PHE A 66 9.77 2.73 -2.92
CA PHE A 66 8.65 3.09 -3.79
C PHE A 66 8.26 4.56 -3.66
N ILE A 67 8.05 5.06 -2.44
CA ILE A 67 7.68 6.46 -2.18
C ILE A 67 8.77 7.41 -2.69
N LYS A 68 10.05 7.09 -2.47
CA LYS A 68 11.17 7.90 -2.99
C LYS A 68 11.14 7.98 -4.51
N ARG A 69 11.04 6.82 -5.19
CA ARG A 69 11.01 6.78 -6.66
C ARG A 69 9.81 7.51 -7.23
N LEU A 70 8.63 7.30 -6.67
CA LEU A 70 7.40 7.99 -7.06
C LEU A 70 7.53 9.51 -6.89
N SER A 71 8.10 9.95 -5.76
CA SER A 71 8.27 11.37 -5.47
C SER A 71 9.28 12.05 -6.38
N LEU A 72 10.34 11.34 -6.80
CA LEU A 72 11.28 11.85 -7.82
C LEU A 72 10.58 12.03 -9.17
N LEU A 73 9.85 11.02 -9.63
CA LEU A 73 9.11 11.09 -10.90
C LEU A 73 8.08 12.22 -10.92
N LEU A 74 7.36 12.42 -9.81
CA LEU A 74 6.39 13.51 -9.68
C LEU A 74 7.07 14.88 -9.57
N SER A 75 8.23 14.96 -8.92
CA SER A 75 9.02 16.18 -8.80
C SER A 75 9.52 16.64 -10.17
N GLU A 76 10.04 15.71 -10.98
CA GLU A 76 10.45 15.93 -12.37
C GLU A 76 9.26 16.32 -13.25
N LYS A 77 8.14 15.59 -13.15
CA LYS A 77 6.95 15.85 -13.98
C LYS A 77 6.31 17.22 -13.73
N HIS A 78 6.25 17.65 -12.47
CA HIS A 78 5.54 18.87 -12.08
C HIS A 78 6.47 20.05 -11.79
N GLU A 79 7.78 19.90 -12.00
CA GLU A 79 8.80 20.92 -11.74
C GLU A 79 8.71 21.49 -10.30
N ARG A 80 8.46 20.62 -9.33
CA ARG A 80 8.33 20.98 -7.90
C ARG A 80 9.52 20.48 -7.10
N PRO A 81 9.91 21.16 -6.01
CA PRO A 81 11.00 20.68 -5.15
C PRO A 81 10.66 19.32 -4.53
N TYR A 82 11.61 18.39 -4.60
CA TYR A 82 11.45 17.01 -4.12
C TYR A 82 10.93 16.93 -2.67
N ASN A 83 11.42 17.79 -1.78
CA ASN A 83 11.04 17.80 -0.36
C ASN A 83 9.54 18.05 -0.17
N THR A 84 8.96 18.96 -0.95
CA THR A 84 7.52 19.25 -0.93
C THR A 84 6.74 18.08 -1.52
N THR A 85 7.22 17.53 -2.64
CA THR A 85 6.57 16.42 -3.33
C THR A 85 6.55 15.15 -2.48
N VAL A 86 7.67 14.76 -1.85
CA VAL A 86 7.73 13.56 -1.01
C VAL A 86 6.84 13.67 0.22
N ASN A 87 6.77 14.85 0.84
CA ASN A 87 5.86 15.09 1.96
C ASN A 87 4.40 15.03 1.52
N PHE A 88 4.07 15.62 0.36
CA PHE A 88 2.74 15.52 -0.23
C PHE A 88 2.35 14.06 -0.49
N VAL A 89 3.21 13.26 -1.12
CA VAL A 89 2.97 11.84 -1.39
C VAL A 89 2.77 11.06 -0.08
N ARG A 90 3.63 11.27 0.93
CA ARG A 90 3.46 10.64 2.25
C ARG A 90 2.12 10.99 2.90
N CYS A 91 1.74 12.28 2.87
CA CYS A 91 0.44 12.72 3.39
C CYS A 91 -0.71 12.04 2.65
N GLN A 92 -0.63 11.94 1.33
CA GLN A 92 -1.65 11.27 0.52
C GLN A 92 -1.80 9.79 0.91
N PHE A 93 -0.70 9.06 1.08
CA PHE A 93 -0.76 7.67 1.57
C PHE A 93 -1.40 7.59 2.96
N SER A 94 -0.99 8.45 3.91
CA SER A 94 -1.55 8.48 5.26
C SER A 94 -3.06 8.73 5.27
N PHE A 95 -3.54 9.72 4.52
CA PHE A 95 -4.98 10.01 4.42
C PHE A 95 -5.74 8.86 3.74
N SER A 96 -5.15 8.24 2.73
CA SER A 96 -5.77 7.12 2.01
C SER A 96 -5.94 5.90 2.91
N ILE A 97 -4.90 5.58 3.67
CA ILE A 97 -4.92 4.50 4.66
C ILE A 97 -5.96 4.80 5.74
N LEU A 98 -5.97 6.02 6.28
CA LEU A 98 -6.92 6.42 7.32
C LEU A 98 -8.36 6.35 6.82
N ARG A 99 -8.65 6.88 5.62
CA ARG A 99 -9.99 6.79 5.01
C ARG A 99 -10.42 5.35 4.78
N SER A 100 -9.50 4.49 4.36
CA SER A 100 -9.76 3.05 4.19
C SER A 100 -10.11 2.39 5.53
N ALA A 101 -9.34 2.66 6.59
CA ALA A 101 -9.61 2.15 7.93
C ALA A 101 -10.97 2.62 8.48
N ILE A 102 -11.29 3.91 8.32
CA ILE A 102 -12.60 4.47 8.72
C ILE A 102 -13.74 3.81 7.92
N CYS A 103 -13.53 3.57 6.62
CA CYS A 103 -14.50 2.86 5.78
C CYS A 103 -14.74 1.41 6.26
N CYS A 104 -13.66 0.68 6.60
CA CYS A 104 -13.75 -0.66 7.20
C CYS A 104 -14.56 -0.65 8.50
N LEU A 105 -14.34 0.34 9.37
CA LEU A 105 -15.01 0.44 10.67
C LEU A 105 -16.49 0.85 10.56
N ARG A 106 -16.83 1.76 9.65
CA ARG A 106 -18.22 2.20 9.44
C ARG A 106 -19.09 1.16 8.72
N GLY A 107 -18.45 0.25 7.98
CA GLY A 107 -19.12 -0.71 7.11
C GLY A 107 -19.59 -0.09 5.80
N SER A 108 -19.83 -0.94 4.79
CA SER A 108 -20.33 -0.52 3.48
C SER A 108 -21.81 -0.15 3.55
N ARG A 109 -22.12 1.14 3.79
CA ARG A 109 -23.50 1.64 3.80
C ARG A 109 -24.05 2.02 2.41
N SER A 110 -23.28 1.82 1.33
CA SER A 110 -23.70 2.16 -0.02
C SER A 110 -23.73 0.92 -0.92
N LYS A 111 -24.80 0.73 -1.69
CA LYS A 111 -24.80 -0.18 -2.84
C LYS A 111 -23.69 0.29 -3.79
N ALA A 112 -22.64 -0.51 -3.94
CA ALA A 112 -21.44 -0.13 -4.67
C ALA A 112 -21.79 0.33 -6.09
N ARG A 113 -21.54 1.60 -6.40
CA ARG A 113 -21.33 2.01 -7.79
C ARG A 113 -19.96 1.46 -8.17
N PHE A 114 -19.98 0.39 -8.94
CA PHE A 114 -18.80 -0.20 -9.58
C PHE A 114 -18.17 0.85 -10.51
N VAL A 115 -17.09 1.46 -10.03
CA VAL A 115 -16.20 2.28 -10.87
C VAL A 115 -15.03 1.37 -11.24
N ASN A 116 -15.04 0.95 -12.51
CA ASN A 116 -14.03 0.13 -13.14
C ASN A 116 -12.61 0.66 -12.91
N SER A 117 -11.73 -0.16 -12.33
CA SER A 117 -10.31 -0.24 -12.72
C SER A 117 -9.64 -1.47 -12.11
N ILE A 118 -9.64 -2.54 -12.92
CA ILE A 118 -8.79 -3.75 -12.87
C ILE A 118 -9.10 -4.71 -11.72
N ASP A 119 -10.07 -5.58 -12.00
CA ASP A 119 -10.41 -6.77 -11.23
C ASP A 119 -9.27 -7.80 -11.25
N PHE A 120 -8.86 -8.26 -10.07
CA PHE A 120 -8.46 -9.65 -9.89
C PHE A 120 -9.22 -10.22 -8.70
N GLN A 121 -10.37 -10.82 -9.01
CA GLN A 121 -11.29 -11.42 -8.06
C GLN A 121 -10.62 -12.65 -7.39
N GLY A 122 -10.52 -12.62 -6.07
CA GLY A 122 -10.21 -13.76 -5.22
C GLY A 122 -10.99 -13.63 -3.92
N PRO A 123 -11.57 -14.71 -3.38
CA PRO A 123 -12.56 -14.64 -2.30
C PRO A 123 -11.86 -14.43 -0.95
N LEU A 124 -11.38 -13.23 -0.65
CA LEU A 124 -11.01 -12.83 0.70
C LEU A 124 -11.38 -11.36 0.91
N LEU A 125 -12.51 -11.18 1.58
CA LEU A 125 -13.06 -9.94 2.13
C LEU A 125 -11.96 -9.05 2.75
N MET A 126 -11.62 -7.94 2.09
CA MET A 126 -11.10 -6.68 2.66
C MET A 126 -11.36 -5.57 1.62
N PRO A 127 -11.92 -4.41 2.00
CA PRO A 127 -12.33 -3.38 1.06
C PRO A 127 -11.09 -2.76 0.38
N THR A 128 -10.88 -3.13 -0.87
CA THR A 128 -9.82 -2.60 -1.72
C THR A 128 -10.32 -1.29 -2.31
N LEU A 129 -9.84 -0.16 -1.78
CA LEU A 129 -10.12 1.16 -2.34
C LEU A 129 -9.03 1.50 -3.37
N THR A 130 -9.41 1.36 -4.64
CA THR A 130 -8.67 1.79 -5.83
C THR A 130 -8.34 3.28 -5.76
N PHE A 131 -7.04 3.61 -5.71
CA PHE A 131 -6.55 4.98 -5.88
C PHE A 131 -6.39 5.25 -7.38
N ASN A 132 -7.08 6.27 -7.86
CA ASN A 132 -7.01 6.71 -9.24
C ASN A 132 -5.60 7.30 -9.51
N LEU A 133 -4.67 6.46 -9.99
CA LEU A 133 -3.33 6.90 -10.45
C LEU A 133 -3.41 7.63 -11.80
N LEU A 134 -4.54 7.50 -12.52
CA LEU A 134 -4.74 8.05 -13.86
C LEU A 134 -4.93 9.57 -13.90
N LEU A 135 -5.15 10.24 -12.77
CA LEU A 135 -5.24 11.71 -12.74
C LEU A 135 -3.89 12.41 -12.52
N LEU A 136 -2.81 11.63 -12.34
CA LEU A 136 -1.45 12.12 -12.15
C LEU A 136 -0.50 11.71 -13.28
N LEU A 137 -0.96 10.92 -14.26
CA LEU A 137 -0.28 10.67 -15.54
C LEU A 137 -0.95 11.49 -16.64
#